data_AF-R7VD73-F1
#
_entry.id   AF-R7VD73-F1
#
_cell.length_a   1.000
_cell.length_b   1.000
_cell.length_c   1.000
_cell.angle_alpha   90.00
_cell.angle_beta   90.00
_cell.angle_gamma   90.00
#
_symmetry.space_group_name_H-M   'P 1'
#
loop_
_entity.id
_entity.type
_entity.pdbx_description
1 polymer ?
#
loop_
_entity_poly.entity_id
_entity_poly.type
_entity_poly.pdbx_seq_one_letter_code
_entity_poly.pdbx_strand_id
1 'polypeptide(L)'
;MTTFGPLCILLVRRKHYNRSAFSADIIECAGKRGDDFHQNCYECINENPGYRCKCRSGFREDNSNNEDNCIDINECEVGEEGYDSDCHNCNNTKGSHTCSCNRGYKLSSNGKWCIGQ
;
A
#
# COMPACT_ATOMS: atom_id res chain seq x y z
N MET A 1 35.32 30.81 -29.38
CA MET A 1 35.69 29.52 -28.79
C MET A 1 34.42 28.88 -28.23
N THR A 2 33.70 28.11 -29.03
CA THR A 2 32.52 27.34 -28.58
C THR A 2 32.49 26.05 -29.37
N THR A 3 33.09 25.01 -28.79
CA THR A 3 33.05 23.64 -29.31
C THR A 3 32.07 22.84 -28.45
N PHE A 4 30.87 22.58 -28.97
CA PHE A 4 30.00 21.55 -28.41
C PHE A 4 30.31 20.24 -29.15
N GLY A 5 31.17 19.43 -28.52
CA GLY A 5 31.43 18.04 -28.89
C GLY A 5 30.44 17.07 -28.22
N PRO A 6 30.39 15.82 -28.69
CA PRO A 6 29.25 14.94 -28.58
C PRO A 6 29.24 14.19 -27.24
N LEU A 7 28.18 14.35 -26.45
CA LEU A 7 27.79 13.43 -25.38
C LEU A 7 26.26 13.49 -25.21
N CYS A 8 25.59 13.09 -26.28
CA CYS A 8 24.34 12.36 -26.14
C CYS A 8 24.71 10.97 -25.59
N ILE A 9 23.87 10.40 -24.71
CA ILE A 9 23.99 9.10 -24.02
C ILE A 9 24.55 9.19 -22.58
N LEU A 10 23.74 8.65 -21.65
CA LEU A 10 23.95 8.42 -20.21
C LEU A 10 23.76 9.62 -19.28
N LEU A 11 22.51 9.96 -18.93
CA LEU A 11 22.07 10.22 -17.53
C LEU A 11 20.53 10.34 -17.45
N VAL A 12 19.80 9.24 -17.73
CA VAL A 12 18.41 9.08 -17.24
C VAL A 12 18.45 8.48 -15.84
N ARG A 13 19.14 9.17 -14.92
CA ARG A 13 19.07 8.95 -13.45
C ARG A 13 19.39 10.26 -12.76
N ARG A 14 18.53 11.26 -12.95
CA ARG A 14 18.53 12.47 -12.10
C ARG A 14 17.37 12.30 -11.12
N LYS A 15 17.66 11.83 -9.90
CA LYS A 15 16.83 12.19 -8.75
C LYS A 15 16.76 13.72 -8.75
N HIS A 16 15.56 14.24 -8.92
CA HIS A 16 15.14 15.65 -8.86
C HIS A 16 16.27 16.68 -8.91
N TYR A 17 16.51 17.14 -10.14
CA TYR A 17 17.43 18.21 -10.48
C TYR A 17 17.01 19.54 -9.83
N ASN A 18 17.91 20.07 -8.99
CA ASN A 18 18.20 21.48 -8.70
C ASN A 18 17.88 22.00 -7.28
N ARG A 19 18.95 22.47 -6.64
CA ARG A 19 19.03 23.14 -5.34
C ARG A 19 18.71 24.63 -5.59
N SER A 20 17.63 25.14 -4.99
CA SER A 20 17.14 26.54 -5.04
C SER A 20 16.02 26.84 -6.06
N ALA A 21 14.78 26.48 -5.72
CA ALA A 21 13.57 27.21 -6.11
C ALA A 21 12.46 26.86 -5.11
N PHE A 22 11.59 27.83 -4.84
CA PHE A 22 10.35 27.78 -4.06
C PHE A 22 9.75 26.36 -3.93
N SER A 23 9.32 25.96 -2.72
CA SER A 23 8.71 24.66 -2.38
C SER A 23 7.43 24.40 -3.18
N ALA A 24 7.56 24.20 -4.48
CA ALA A 24 6.55 23.58 -5.31
C ALA A 24 6.45 22.15 -4.84
N ASP A 25 5.28 21.81 -4.32
CA ASP A 25 4.94 20.46 -3.89
C ASP A 25 5.44 19.45 -4.91
N ILE A 26 6.23 18.47 -4.45
CA ILE A 26 6.66 17.39 -5.32
C ILE A 26 5.38 16.63 -5.69
N ILE A 27 5.23 16.26 -6.97
CA ILE A 27 4.05 15.55 -7.45
C ILE A 27 4.45 14.09 -7.66
N GLU A 28 4.64 13.36 -6.56
CA GLU A 28 5.13 11.97 -6.58
C GLU A 28 4.21 11.05 -7.38
N CYS A 29 2.90 11.28 -7.34
CA CYS A 29 1.93 10.44 -8.05
C CYS A 29 1.96 10.60 -9.58
N ALA A 30 2.64 11.64 -10.10
CA ALA A 30 2.94 11.76 -11.53
C ALA A 30 4.22 10.99 -11.94
N GLY A 31 4.96 10.49 -10.95
CA GLY A 31 6.15 9.69 -11.12
C GLY A 31 5.88 8.20 -11.34
N LYS A 32 6.92 7.40 -11.17
CA LYS A 32 6.92 5.95 -11.35
C LYS A 32 6.62 5.24 -10.03
N ARG A 33 5.66 4.31 -10.09
CA ARG A 33 5.39 3.36 -9.02
C ARG A 33 6.65 2.52 -8.72
N GLY A 34 7.01 2.41 -7.45
CA GLY A 34 8.21 1.74 -6.94
C GLY A 34 9.48 2.60 -6.95
N ASP A 35 9.48 3.76 -7.61
CA ASP A 35 10.61 4.70 -7.63
C ASP A 35 10.26 6.02 -6.90
N ASP A 36 9.14 6.63 -7.28
CA ASP A 36 8.66 7.93 -6.79
C ASP A 36 7.55 7.77 -5.73
N PHE A 37 6.76 6.69 -5.78
CA PHE A 37 5.79 6.32 -4.75
C PHE A 37 5.70 4.78 -4.58
N HIS A 38 5.26 4.29 -3.42
CA HIS A 38 5.41 2.87 -3.08
C HIS A 38 4.68 1.89 -4.03
N GLN A 39 5.29 0.73 -4.29
CA GLN A 39 4.77 -0.29 -5.23
C GLN A 39 3.43 -0.90 -4.82
N ASN A 40 3.16 -1.03 -3.52
CA ASN A 40 1.90 -1.56 -3.00
C ASN A 40 0.81 -0.48 -2.83
N CYS A 41 1.10 0.77 -3.19
CA CYS A 41 0.11 1.83 -3.21
C CYS A 41 -1.00 1.51 -4.20
N TYR A 42 -2.24 1.38 -3.71
CA TYR A 42 -3.37 1.15 -4.59
C TYR A 42 -3.72 2.43 -5.36
N GLU A 43 -3.97 3.51 -4.63
CA GLU A 43 -4.25 4.84 -5.17
C GLU A 43 -3.31 5.86 -4.51
N CYS A 44 -2.45 6.49 -5.31
CA CYS A 44 -1.54 7.53 -4.85
C CYS A 44 -2.27 8.88 -4.85
N ILE A 45 -2.13 9.65 -3.78
CA ILE A 45 -2.71 10.98 -3.62
C ILE A 45 -1.61 11.95 -3.22
N ASN A 46 -1.35 12.98 -4.03
CA ASN A 46 -0.36 14.01 -3.68
C ASN A 46 -0.85 14.81 -2.47
N GLU A 47 0.05 15.08 -1.53
CA GLU A 47 -0.20 15.89 -0.34
C GLU A 47 0.94 16.88 -0.14
N ASN A 48 0.75 17.93 0.66
CA ASN A 48 1.84 18.84 0.97
C ASN A 48 2.18 18.74 2.47
N PRO A 49 3.37 18.25 2.85
CA PRO A 49 4.45 17.73 1.98
C PRO A 49 4.25 16.25 1.59
N GLY A 50 4.53 15.89 0.32
CA GLY A 50 4.70 14.50 -0.13
C GLY A 50 3.49 13.85 -0.82
N TYR A 51 3.20 12.60 -0.44
CA TYR A 51 2.03 11.87 -0.94
C TYR A 51 1.51 10.96 0.15
N ARG A 52 0.29 10.43 -0.03
CA ARG A 52 -0.23 9.31 0.75
C ARG A 52 -0.80 8.23 -0.15
N CYS A 53 -0.94 7.03 0.39
CA CYS A 53 -1.46 5.89 -0.33
C CYS A 53 -2.78 5.40 0.24
N LYS A 54 -3.85 5.61 -0.53
CA LYS A 54 -5.14 5.02 -0.20
C LYS A 54 -5.14 3.54 -0.57
N CYS A 55 -5.43 2.70 0.42
CA CYS A 55 -5.39 1.26 0.32
C CYS A 55 -6.72 0.64 -0.12
N ARG A 56 -6.66 -0.57 -0.70
CA ARG A 56 -7.86 -1.38 -0.94
C ARG A 56 -8.36 -1.95 0.40
N SER A 57 -9.63 -2.33 0.45
CA SER A 57 -10.16 -3.14 1.57
C SER A 57 -9.30 -4.39 1.81
N GLY A 58 -9.07 -4.71 3.09
CA GLY A 58 -8.13 -5.77 3.51
C GLY A 58 -6.67 -5.31 3.62
N PHE A 59 -6.40 -4.01 3.43
CA PHE A 59 -5.08 -3.43 3.61
C PHE A 59 -5.19 -2.13 4.42
N ARG A 60 -4.16 -1.82 5.21
CA ARG A 60 -4.03 -0.58 5.97
C ARG A 60 -2.78 0.19 5.57
N GLU A 61 -2.80 1.48 5.83
CA GLU A 61 -1.65 2.36 5.68
C GLU A 61 -0.60 2.00 6.73
N ASP A 62 0.65 1.86 6.31
CA ASP A 62 1.80 1.72 7.20
C ASP A 62 2.62 3.02 7.19
N ASN A 63 2.54 3.76 8.28
CA ASN A 63 3.23 5.05 8.44
C ASN A 63 4.61 4.90 9.11
N SER A 64 5.09 3.67 9.32
CA SER A 64 6.24 3.39 10.18
C SER A 64 7.58 3.84 9.57
N ASN A 65 7.67 4.00 8.24
CA ASN A 65 8.94 4.24 7.54
C ASN A 65 8.94 5.48 6.61
N ASN A 66 7.99 6.41 6.76
CA ASN A 66 7.81 7.57 5.84
C ASN A 66 7.64 7.18 4.37
N GLU A 67 7.16 5.97 4.11
CA GLU A 67 6.91 5.47 2.77
C GLU A 67 5.51 4.92 2.77
N ASP A 68 4.53 5.76 2.41
CA ASP A 68 3.10 5.42 2.47
C ASP A 68 2.83 4.14 1.68
N ASN A 69 2.70 3.03 2.39
CA ASN A 69 2.55 1.70 1.83
C ASN A 69 1.29 1.03 2.38
N CYS A 70 0.63 0.26 1.50
CA CYS A 70 -0.46 -0.60 1.90
C CYS A 70 0.08 -1.95 2.35
N ILE A 71 -0.12 -2.26 3.62
CA ILE A 71 0.20 -3.56 4.20
C ILE A 71 -1.09 -4.34 4.44
N ASP A 72 -0.96 -5.66 4.35
CA ASP A 72 -2.07 -6.59 4.56
C ASP A 72 -2.60 -6.46 5.98
N ILE A 73 -3.92 -6.39 6.14
CA ILE A 73 -4.55 -6.49 7.44
C ILE A 73 -4.65 -7.98 7.77
N ASN A 74 -4.12 -8.38 8.92
CA ASN A 74 -4.27 -9.77 9.37
C ASN A 74 -5.58 -9.93 10.16
N GLU A 75 -6.67 -10.29 9.49
CA GLU A 75 -7.98 -10.42 10.15
C GLU A 75 -8.05 -11.59 11.16
N CYS A 76 -7.00 -12.41 11.25
CA CYS A 76 -6.88 -13.46 12.27
C CYS A 76 -6.21 -12.99 13.57
N GLU A 77 -5.62 -11.78 13.58
CA GLU A 77 -4.84 -11.27 14.70
C GLU A 77 -5.68 -10.35 15.59
N VAL A 78 -5.69 -10.65 16.89
CA VAL A 78 -6.44 -9.87 17.88
C VAL A 78 -5.84 -8.47 17.98
N GLY A 79 -6.68 -7.45 17.79
CA GLY A 79 -6.29 -6.04 17.88
C GLY A 79 -5.92 -5.41 16.54
N GLU A 80 -5.84 -6.18 15.46
CA GLU A 80 -5.81 -5.65 14.10
C GLU A 80 -7.23 -5.26 13.65
N GLU A 81 -7.32 -4.30 12.74
CA GLU A 81 -8.59 -3.95 12.10
C GLU A 81 -9.19 -5.19 11.40
N GLY A 82 -10.51 -5.34 11.39
CA GLY A 82 -11.12 -6.49 10.71
C GLY A 82 -10.97 -7.85 11.42
N TYR A 83 -10.42 -7.91 12.64
CA TYR A 83 -10.40 -9.13 13.43
C TYR A 83 -11.80 -9.77 13.55
N ASP A 84 -11.91 -11.02 13.11
CA ASP A 84 -13.18 -11.75 13.08
C ASP A 84 -13.25 -12.78 14.21
N SER A 85 -13.88 -12.39 15.33
CA SER A 85 -14.04 -13.27 16.50
C SER A 85 -14.95 -14.46 16.25
N ASP A 86 -15.80 -14.40 15.22
CA ASP A 86 -16.73 -15.48 14.86
C ASP A 86 -16.09 -16.49 13.89
N CYS A 87 -14.82 -16.29 13.56
CA CYS A 87 -14.00 -17.23 12.80
C CYS A 87 -13.27 -18.21 13.72
N HIS A 88 -13.71 -19.46 13.78
CA HIS A 88 -13.12 -20.46 14.69
C HIS A 88 -11.70 -20.91 14.28
N ASN A 89 -11.49 -21.18 13.00
CA ASN A 89 -10.19 -21.58 12.45
C ASN A 89 -9.87 -20.62 11.30
N CYS A 90 -9.18 -19.54 11.64
CA CYS A 90 -8.84 -18.45 10.73
C CYS A 90 -7.55 -18.73 9.96
N ASN A 91 -7.57 -18.43 8.66
CA ASN A 91 -6.40 -18.43 7.80
C ASN A 91 -6.32 -17.11 7.04
N ASN A 92 -5.32 -16.29 7.36
CA ASN A 92 -5.07 -15.01 6.73
C ASN A 92 -4.61 -15.20 5.28
N THR A 93 -5.11 -14.37 4.38
CA THR A 93 -4.72 -14.36 2.97
C THR A 93 -4.49 -12.91 2.53
N LYS A 94 -3.78 -12.70 1.43
CA LYS A 94 -3.49 -11.34 0.99
C LYS A 94 -4.77 -10.60 0.58
N GLY A 95 -5.18 -9.60 1.36
CA GLY A 95 -6.35 -8.76 1.21
C GLY A 95 -7.65 -9.32 1.78
N SER A 96 -7.61 -10.43 2.52
CA SER A 96 -8.79 -11.06 3.14
C SER A 96 -8.38 -12.23 4.05
N HIS A 97 -9.32 -12.77 4.81
CA HIS A 97 -9.17 -14.08 5.46
C HIS A 97 -10.14 -15.14 4.93
N THR A 98 -9.89 -16.38 5.33
CA THR A 98 -10.79 -17.53 5.14
C THR A 98 -10.99 -18.25 6.46
N CYS A 99 -12.18 -18.80 6.67
CA CYS A 99 -12.56 -19.43 7.93
C CYS A 99 -13.08 -20.85 7.74
N SER A 100 -12.84 -21.69 8.74
CA SER A 100 -13.50 -22.98 8.86
C SER A 100 -14.16 -23.15 10.23
N CYS A 101 -15.37 -23.70 10.20
CA CYS A 101 -16.27 -23.75 11.34
C CYS A 101 -16.22 -25.09 12.06
N ASN A 102 -16.40 -25.02 13.37
CA ASN A 102 -16.52 -26.20 14.22
C ASN A 102 -17.87 -26.89 14.00
N ARG A 103 -17.97 -28.15 14.44
CA ARG A 103 -19.21 -28.93 14.34
C ARG A 103 -20.37 -28.18 15.01
N GLY A 104 -21.52 -28.12 14.33
CA GLY A 104 -22.71 -27.39 14.80
C GLY A 104 -22.80 -25.94 14.32
N TYR A 105 -21.82 -25.49 13.53
CA TYR A 105 -21.82 -24.17 12.90
C TYR A 105 -21.72 -24.31 11.38
N LYS A 106 -22.26 -23.33 10.66
CA LYS A 106 -22.15 -23.22 9.21
C LYS A 106 -21.28 -22.03 8.83
N LEU A 107 -20.46 -22.20 7.81
CA LEU A 107 -19.71 -21.11 7.23
C LEU A 107 -20.67 -20.13 6.56
N SER A 108 -20.46 -18.83 6.78
CA SER A 108 -21.21 -17.76 6.12
C SER A 108 -21.07 -17.83 4.60
N SER A 109 -22.01 -17.21 3.87
CA SER A 109 -22.00 -17.21 2.40
C SER A 109 -20.77 -16.55 1.78
N ASN A 110 -20.10 -15.66 2.51
CA ASN A 110 -18.85 -15.02 2.10
C ASN A 110 -17.59 -15.73 2.62
N GLY A 111 -17.73 -16.83 3.38
CA GLY A 111 -16.60 -17.64 3.83
C GLY A 111 -15.80 -17.07 5.01
N LYS A 112 -16.32 -16.04 5.68
CA LYS A 112 -15.56 -15.21 6.63
C LYS A 112 -15.90 -15.44 8.11
N TRP A 113 -17.07 -15.95 8.45
CA TRP A 113 -17.45 -16.19 9.85
C TRP A 113 -18.37 -17.41 9.98
N CYS A 114 -18.50 -17.89 11.21
CA CYS A 114 -19.33 -19.04 11.55
C CYS A 114 -20.67 -18.62 12.11
N ILE A 115 -21.75 -19.18 11.56
CA ILE A 115 -23.13 -18.93 11.99
C ILE A 115 -23.61 -20.16 12.74
N GLY A 116 -24.08 -19.96 13.98
CA GLY A 116 -24.69 -21.02 14.79
C GLY A 116 -25.86 -21.65 14.06
N GLN A 117 -25.93 -22.98 14.07
CA GLN A 117 -26.98 -23.74 13.40
C GLN A 117 -28.10 -24.17 14.35
#